data_AF-A0A4Y9FY91-F1
#
_entry.id   AF-A0A4Y9FY91-F1
#
_cell.length_a   1.000
_cell.length_b   1.000
_cell.length_c   1.000
_cell.angle_alpha   90.00
_cell.angle_beta   90.00
_cell.angle_gamma   90.00
#
_symmetry.space_group_name_H-M   'P 1'
#
loop_
_entity.id
_entity.type
_entity.pdbx_description
1 polymer ?
#
loop_
_entity_poly.entity_id
_entity_poly.type
_entity_poly.pdbx_seq_one_letter_code
_entity_poly.pdbx_strand_id
1 'polypeptide(L)'
;MLEIVVSNIAPCTLPALAYGPQPIEWHSDAMPVWAWISWPHRPTERIEAFARGWNDRVVIVEWTAERGTVSTVVWRNAVTRRDAAARRLADDPGRRATAPKPPLPASPRPTL
;
A
#
# COMPACT_ATOMS: atom_id res chain seq x y z
N MET A 1 7.39 -13.88 -23.31
CA MET A 1 7.00 -15.11 -22.57
C MET A 1 7.66 -15.19 -21.19
N LEU A 2 8.92 -14.78 -21.00
CA LEU A 2 9.59 -14.69 -19.68
C LEU A 2 9.01 -13.59 -18.77
N GLU A 3 8.56 -12.46 -19.30
CA GLU A 3 7.99 -11.35 -18.51
C GLU A 3 6.78 -11.77 -17.67
N ILE A 4 5.90 -12.63 -18.21
CA ILE A 4 4.73 -13.15 -17.49
C ILE A 4 5.17 -13.98 -16.27
N VAL A 5 6.25 -14.76 -16.39
CA VAL A 5 6.73 -15.61 -15.29
C VAL A 5 7.38 -14.77 -14.19
N VAL A 6 8.11 -13.72 -14.56
CA VAL A 6 8.73 -12.79 -13.61
C VAL A 6 7.65 -12.06 -12.79
N SER A 7 6.59 -11.55 -13.44
CA SER A 7 5.43 -10.95 -12.77
C SER A 7 4.66 -11.90 -11.83
N ASN A 8 4.91 -13.21 -11.89
CA ASN A 8 4.18 -14.22 -11.11
C ASN A 8 4.85 -14.59 -9.79
N ILE A 9 6.07 -14.10 -9.51
CA ILE A 9 6.74 -14.49 -8.27
C ILE A 9 6.15 -13.69 -7.12
N ALA A 10 5.73 -14.41 -6.07
CA ALA A 10 5.11 -13.83 -4.89
C ALA A 10 5.97 -12.71 -4.28
N PRO A 11 5.34 -11.64 -3.77
CA PRO A 11 6.05 -10.60 -3.03
C PRO A 11 6.71 -11.20 -1.78
N CYS A 12 7.80 -10.59 -1.34
CA CYS A 12 8.41 -10.95 -0.08
C CYS A 12 7.45 -10.58 1.06
N THR A 13 7.15 -11.56 1.93
CA THR A 13 6.40 -11.34 3.17
C THR A 13 7.36 -11.33 4.35
N LEU A 14 7.08 -10.49 5.35
CA LEU A 14 7.90 -10.46 6.55
C LEU A 14 7.84 -11.79 7.33
N PRO A 15 8.95 -12.22 7.93
CA PRO A 15 8.97 -13.43 8.75
C PRO A 15 8.13 -13.23 10.02
N ALA A 16 7.63 -14.32 10.61
CA ALA A 16 6.79 -14.28 11.80
C ALA A 16 7.41 -13.50 12.98
N LEU A 17 8.75 -13.55 13.11
CA LEU A 17 9.48 -12.80 14.15
C LEU A 17 9.30 -11.27 14.03
N ALA A 18 8.98 -10.75 12.84
CA ALA A 18 8.78 -9.32 12.61
C ALA A 18 7.48 -8.78 13.24
N TYR A 19 6.49 -9.65 13.47
CA TYR A 19 5.15 -9.27 13.92
C TYR A 19 5.20 -8.68 15.34
N GLY A 20 6.13 -9.14 16.18
CA GLY A 20 6.19 -8.72 17.57
C GLY A 20 5.06 -9.34 18.43
N PRO A 21 4.95 -8.91 19.69
CA PRO A 21 4.06 -9.54 20.66
C PRO A 21 2.60 -9.08 20.56
N GLN A 22 2.33 -7.94 19.90
CA GLN A 22 0.97 -7.41 19.78
C GLN A 22 0.19 -8.16 18.71
N PRO A 23 -1.07 -8.56 18.99
CA PRO A 23 -1.90 -9.23 18.00
C PRO A 23 -2.21 -8.31 16.82
N ILE A 24 -2.46 -8.90 15.65
CA ILE A 24 -2.95 -8.18 14.48
C ILE A 24 -4.41 -7.83 14.68
N GLU A 25 -4.72 -6.54 14.62
CA GLU A 25 -6.09 -6.04 14.54
C GLU A 25 -6.55 -6.14 13.08
N TRP A 26 -7.66 -6.83 12.86
CA TRP A 26 -8.28 -6.98 11.54
C TRP A 26 -9.43 -6.01 11.39
N HIS A 27 -9.50 -5.34 10.24
CA HIS A 27 -10.53 -4.36 9.94
C HIS A 27 -11.33 -4.79 8.71
N SER A 28 -12.66 -4.72 8.81
CA SER A 28 -13.57 -4.96 7.69
C SER A 28 -13.38 -3.93 6.58
N ASP A 29 -13.09 -2.69 7.00
CA ASP A 29 -12.96 -1.55 6.10
C ASP A 29 -11.55 -1.53 5.51
N ALA A 30 -11.49 -1.68 4.19
CA ALA A 30 -10.25 -1.57 3.41
C ALA A 30 -9.72 -0.13 3.49
N MET A 31 -8.63 0.11 4.23
CA MET A 31 -8.04 1.43 4.31
C MET A 31 -7.09 1.65 3.12
N PRO A 32 -7.34 2.63 2.23
CA PRO A 32 -6.46 2.86 1.09
C PRO A 32 -5.09 3.37 1.56
N VAL A 33 -4.04 2.76 1.03
CA VAL A 33 -2.65 3.07 1.36
C VAL A 33 -1.78 3.03 0.12
N TRP A 34 -0.65 3.70 0.20
CA TRP A 34 0.52 3.34 -0.60
C TRP A 34 1.38 2.38 0.19
N ALA A 35 1.79 1.29 -0.41
CA ALA A 35 2.68 0.30 0.19
C ALA A 35 3.94 0.11 -0.66
N TRP A 36 5.10 0.13 -0.02
CA TRP A 36 6.34 -0.33 -0.63
C TRP A 36 6.42 -1.86 -0.54
N ILE A 37 6.40 -2.53 -1.68
CA ILE A 37 6.44 -3.99 -1.80
C ILE A 37 7.81 -4.41 -2.30
N SER A 38 8.46 -5.26 -1.54
CA SER A 38 9.70 -5.91 -1.97
C SER A 38 9.39 -7.18 -2.73
N TRP A 39 10.09 -7.36 -3.84
CA TRP A 39 9.95 -8.52 -4.71
C TRP A 39 11.29 -9.27 -4.76
N PRO A 40 11.28 -10.60 -4.91
CA PRO A 40 12.52 -11.36 -4.98
C PRO A 40 13.29 -11.17 -6.29
N HIS A 41 12.61 -10.73 -7.35
CA HIS A 41 13.14 -10.68 -8.73
C HIS A 41 13.19 -9.28 -9.33
N ARG A 42 12.68 -8.26 -8.61
CA ARG A 42 12.64 -6.88 -9.10
C ARG A 42 12.83 -5.89 -7.95
N PRO A 43 13.19 -4.63 -8.25
CA PRO A 43 13.32 -3.60 -7.23
C PRO A 43 12.05 -3.42 -6.41
N THR A 44 12.21 -2.90 -5.20
CA THR A 44 11.07 -2.56 -4.33
C THR A 44 10.24 -1.47 -5.02
N GLU A 45 8.92 -1.67 -5.05
CA GLU A 45 7.99 -0.84 -5.81
C GLU A 45 6.92 -0.26 -4.89
N ARG A 46 6.51 1.00 -5.13
CA ARG A 46 5.39 1.62 -4.43
C ARG A 46 4.10 1.39 -5.19
N ILE A 47 3.16 0.68 -4.59
CA ILE A 47 1.88 0.35 -5.22
C ILE A 47 0.69 0.90 -4.45
N GLU A 48 -0.44 0.99 -5.14
CA GLU A 48 -1.75 1.22 -4.52
C GLU A 48 -2.25 -0.07 -3.88
N ALA A 49 -2.55 -0.02 -2.58
CA ALA A 49 -3.05 -1.17 -1.84
C ALA A 49 -4.11 -0.76 -0.82
N PHE A 50 -4.66 -1.77 -0.15
CA PHE A 50 -5.58 -1.63 0.96
C PHE A 50 -5.01 -2.33 2.19
N ALA A 51 -4.94 -1.62 3.32
CA ALA A 51 -4.60 -2.23 4.59
C ALA A 51 -5.83 -2.95 5.17
N ARG A 52 -5.66 -4.24 5.50
CA ARG A 52 -6.70 -5.13 6.04
C ARG A 52 -6.50 -5.48 7.51
N GLY A 53 -5.25 -5.46 7.96
CA GLY A 53 -4.94 -5.62 9.37
C GLY A 53 -3.57 -5.07 9.69
N TRP A 54 -3.36 -4.70 10.95
CA TRP A 54 -2.09 -4.13 11.40
C TRP A 54 -1.90 -4.33 12.90
N ASN A 55 -0.64 -4.20 13.32
CA ASN A 55 -0.28 -3.96 14.71
C ASN A 55 0.78 -2.85 14.75
N ASP A 56 1.43 -2.64 15.90
CA ASP A 56 2.46 -1.62 16.12
C ASP A 56 3.66 -1.70 15.15
N ARG A 57 3.92 -2.86 14.54
CA ARG A 57 5.10 -3.11 13.70
C ARG A 57 4.80 -3.37 12.23
N VAL A 58 3.71 -4.08 11.93
CA VAL A 58 3.42 -4.59 10.59
C VAL A 58 2.02 -4.23 10.11
N VAL A 59 1.86 -4.25 8.79
CA VAL A 59 0.60 -4.03 8.09
C VAL A 59 0.43 -5.12 7.04
N ILE A 60 -0.75 -5.72 7.03
CA ILE A 60 -1.20 -6.66 6.01
C ILE A 60 -1.88 -5.85 4.92
N VAL A 61 -1.29 -5.85 3.74
CA VAL A 61 -1.75 -5.09 2.58
C VAL A 61 -2.24 -6.01 1.49
N GLU A 62 -3.27 -5.57 0.78
CA GLU A 62 -3.96 -6.31 -0.27
C GLU A 62 -4.12 -5.42 -1.50
N TRP A 63 -3.88 -5.95 -2.69
CA TRP A 63 -4.13 -5.25 -3.96
C TRP A 63 -4.54 -6.23 -5.06
N THR A 64 -5.13 -5.68 -6.12
CA THR A 64 -5.49 -6.45 -7.31
C THR A 64 -4.29 -6.49 -8.27
N ALA A 65 -3.79 -7.69 -8.55
CA ALA A 65 -2.83 -7.95 -9.61
C ALA A 65 -3.55 -8.60 -10.82
N GLU A 66 -2.83 -8.81 -11.93
CA GLU A 66 -3.39 -9.33 -13.19
C GLU A 66 -4.15 -10.66 -13.06
N ARG A 67 -3.81 -11.50 -12.07
CA ARG A 67 -4.44 -12.82 -11.85
C ARG A 67 -5.27 -12.92 -10.56
N GLY A 68 -5.52 -11.79 -9.90
CA GLY A 68 -6.38 -11.74 -8.74
C GLY A 68 -5.79 -10.95 -7.58
N THR A 69 -6.38 -11.14 -6.41
CA THR A 69 -6.00 -10.44 -5.19
C THR A 69 -4.73 -11.03 -4.61
N VAL A 70 -3.72 -10.19 -4.38
CA VAL A 70 -2.47 -10.54 -3.73
C VAL A 70 -2.42 -9.86 -2.37
N SER A 71 -1.93 -10.59 -1.37
CA SER A 71 -1.69 -10.04 -0.04
C SER A 71 -0.25 -10.30 0.42
N THR A 72 0.31 -9.37 1.17
CA THR A 72 1.61 -9.54 1.82
C THR A 72 1.69 -8.73 3.10
N VAL A 73 2.67 -9.05 3.95
CA VAL A 73 2.93 -8.34 5.19
C VAL A 73 4.16 -7.47 5.03
N VAL A 74 4.00 -6.18 5.31
CA VAL A 74 5.05 -5.18 5.23
C VAL A 74 5.25 -4.49 6.58
N TRP A 75 6.38 -3.82 6.75
CA TRP A 75 6.61 -2.99 7.93
C TRP A 75 5.65 -1.81 7.91
N ARG A 76 5.21 -1.35 9.10
CA ARG A 76 4.33 -0.19 9.23
C ARG A 76 4.90 1.07 8.59
N ASN A 77 6.22 1.25 8.64
CA ASN A 77 6.91 2.40 8.01
C ASN A 77 7.01 2.30 6.47
N ALA A 78 6.74 1.12 5.89
CA ALA A 78 6.65 0.93 4.44
C ALA A 78 5.28 1.34 3.88
N VAL A 79 4.36 1.80 4.74
CA VAL A 79 3.00 2.15 4.38
C VAL A 79 2.73 3.62 4.69
N THR A 80 2.12 4.32 3.75
CA THR A 80 1.58 5.67 3.95
C THR A 80 0.11 5.69 3.62
N ARG A 81 -0.71 6.35 4.43
CA ARG A 81 -2.13 6.55 4.13
C ARG A 81 -2.29 7.23 2.78
N ARG A 82 -3.25 6.76 2.00
CA ARG A 82 -3.64 7.36 0.73
C ARG A 82 -5.01 7.99 0.92
N ASP A 83 -5.12 9.29 0.69
CA ASP A 83 -6.41 9.97 0.80
C ASP A 83 -7.39 9.35 -0.20
N ALA A 84 -8.48 8.79 0.33
CA ALA A 84 -9.47 8.03 -0.42
C ALA A 84 -10.31 8.89 -1.38
N ALA A 85 -10.07 10.21 -1.43
CA ALA A 85 -10.80 11.16 -2.27
C ALA A 85 -10.77 10.80 -3.76
N ALA A 86 -9.84 9.95 -4.20
CA ALA A 86 -9.67 9.59 -5.61
C ALA A 86 -10.46 8.35 -6.09
N ARG A 87 -10.93 7.44 -5.21
CA ARG A 87 -11.59 6.19 -5.66
C ARG A 87 -13.12 6.23 -5.61
N ARG A 88 -13.72 7.04 -4.73
CA ARG A 88 -15.19 7.23 -4.72
C ARG A 88 -15.72 7.90 -6.01
N LEU A 89 -14.86 8.55 -6.79
CA LEU A 89 -15.23 9.17 -8.06
C LEU A 89 -15.22 8.18 -9.25
N ALA A 90 -14.61 7.00 -9.11
CA ALA A 90 -14.52 6.00 -10.19
C ALA A 90 -15.64 4.96 -10.14
N ASP A 91 -16.17 4.67 -8.95
CA ASP A 91 -17.29 3.73 -8.73
C ASP A 91 -18.68 4.42 -8.70
N ASP A 92 -18.74 5.74 -8.91
CA ASP A 92 -19.98 6.55 -8.95
C ASP A 92 -20.04 7.36 -10.28
N PRO A 93 -20.79 6.93 -11.31
CA PRO A 93 -20.79 7.59 -12.62
C PRO A 93 -21.50 8.97 -12.65
N GLY A 94 -21.84 9.56 -11.49
CA GLY A 94 -22.87 10.60 -11.42
C GLY A 94 -22.49 12.02 -10.95
N ARG A 95 -21.25 12.35 -10.52
CA ARG A 95 -21.04 13.67 -9.86
C ARG A 95 -19.71 14.36 -10.14
N ARG A 96 -19.73 15.35 -11.05
CA ARG A 96 -18.65 16.35 -11.20
C ARG A 96 -18.68 17.35 -10.04
N ALA A 97 -17.56 17.54 -9.35
CA ALA A 97 -17.19 18.81 -8.72
C ALA A 97 -15.67 18.89 -8.43
N THR A 98 -15.03 19.83 -9.12
CA THR A 98 -13.88 20.70 -8.77
C THR A 98 -12.87 20.23 -7.71
N ALA A 99 -11.63 19.96 -8.13
CA ALA A 99 -10.49 19.63 -7.25
C ALA A 99 -9.77 20.89 -6.71
N PRO A 100 -9.36 20.91 -5.42
CA PRO A 100 -8.36 21.87 -4.94
C PRO A 100 -6.94 21.39 -5.25
N LYS A 101 -6.07 22.36 -5.58
CA LYS A 101 -4.66 22.21 -5.97
C LYS A 101 -3.82 21.57 -4.85
N PRO A 102 -2.92 20.61 -5.15
CA PRO A 102 -2.03 20.03 -4.15
C PRO A 102 -0.96 21.04 -3.67
N PRO A 103 -0.59 21.05 -2.38
CA PRO A 103 0.53 21.84 -1.89
C PRO A 103 1.87 21.21 -2.32
N LEU A 104 2.79 22.06 -2.77
CA LEU A 104 4.18 21.71 -3.10
C LEU A 104 4.94 21.22 -1.85
N PRO A 105 5.94 20.33 -2.00
CA PRO A 105 6.77 19.91 -0.88
C PRO A 105 7.57 21.09 -0.31
N ALA A 106 7.62 21.18 1.02
CA ALA A 106 8.34 22.22 1.75
C ALA A 106 9.86 22.14 1.50
N SER A 107 10.45 23.28 1.16
CA SER A 107 11.90 23.50 1.06
C SER A 107 12.61 23.24 2.41
N PRO A 108 13.88 22.77 2.42
CA PRO A 108 14.66 22.65 3.64
C PRO A 108 14.95 24.04 4.24
N ARG A 109 14.74 24.17 5.56
CA ARG A 109 15.00 25.38 6.35
C ARG A 109 16.52 25.62 6.58
N PRO A 110 16.93 26.87 6.84
CA PRO A 110 18.34 27.27 6.91
C PRO A 110 19.00 26.82 8.22
N THR A 111 20.27 26.44 8.12
CA THR A 111 21.17 26.24 9.26
C THR A 111 21.59 27.60 9.80
N LEU A 112 21.49 27.77 11.13
CA LEU A 112 22.15 28.86 11.88
C LEU A 112 23.67 28.69 11.85
#